data_AF-A0A534PU37-F1
#
_entry.id   AF-A0A534PU37-F1
#
_cell.length_a   1.000
_cell.length_b   1.000
_cell.length_c   1.000
_cell.angle_alpha   90.00
_cell.angle_beta   90.00
_cell.angle_gamma   90.00
#
_symmetry.space_group_name_H-M   'P 1'
#
loop_
_entity.id
_entity.type
_entity.pdbx_description
1 polymer ?
#
loop_
_entity_poly.entity_id
_entity_poly.type
_entity_poly.pdbx_seq_one_letter_code
_entity_poly.pdbx_strand_id
1 'polypeptide(L)'
;MGNPFGLSFKQYVGSTQAFDINFAFLYGPGLRFGFDWLWTQARGRHRTVDLEVYMGAGPFVGAFESPCSPWFLTDRCSGGVYAGARAPFGVELLLKQAPLALGLEVAPALALAPEPHFLLDFLFAIRFLL
;
A
#
# COMPACT_ATOMS: atom_id res chain seq x y z
N MET A 1 9.20 -9.92 2.34
CA MET A 1 9.08 -8.64 3.07
C MET A 1 8.65 -7.56 2.09
N GLY A 2 7.73 -6.70 2.55
CA GLY A 2 6.96 -5.70 1.82
C GLY A 2 7.69 -4.70 0.95
N ASN A 3 6.94 -4.08 0.04
CA ASN A 3 7.39 -3.01 -0.87
C ASN A 3 7.41 -1.63 -0.14
N PRO A 4 8.57 -1.11 0.28
CA PRO A 4 8.72 0.10 1.09
C PRO A 4 8.43 1.40 0.35
N PHE A 5 8.33 1.39 -0.98
CA PHE A 5 8.09 2.61 -1.75
C PHE A 5 7.06 2.40 -2.86
N GLY A 6 6.01 3.21 -2.81
CA GLY A 6 4.94 3.23 -3.79
C GLY A 6 4.35 4.63 -3.95
N LEU A 7 3.81 4.87 -5.14
CA LEU A 7 2.98 6.04 -5.41
C LEU A 7 1.53 5.63 -5.27
N SER A 8 0.70 6.50 -4.71
CA SER A 8 -0.71 6.21 -4.59
C SER A 8 -1.58 7.43 -4.83
N PHE A 9 -2.80 7.19 -5.30
CA PHE A 9 -3.82 8.21 -5.51
C PHE A 9 -4.98 7.94 -4.56
N LYS A 10 -5.23 8.88 -3.65
CA LYS A 10 -6.29 8.77 -2.65
C LYS A 10 -7.38 9.79 -2.95
N GLN A 11 -8.62 9.33 -3.00
CA GLN A 11 -9.79 10.18 -3.19
C GLN A 11 -10.83 9.91 -2.11
N TYR A 12 -11.31 10.97 -1.48
CA TYR A 12 -12.37 10.88 -0.47
C TYR A 12 -13.74 10.73 -1.13
N VAL A 13 -14.50 9.73 -0.69
CA VAL A 13 -15.90 9.53 -1.09
C VAL A 13 -16.85 10.04 0.01
N GLY A 14 -16.34 10.30 1.20
CA GLY A 14 -17.07 10.89 2.32
C GLY A 14 -16.13 11.47 3.37
N SER A 15 -16.67 11.75 4.56
CA SER A 15 -15.89 12.32 5.66
C SER A 15 -14.91 11.33 6.31
N THR A 16 -15.21 10.02 6.22
CA THR A 16 -14.46 8.93 6.87
C THR A 16 -14.04 7.83 5.91
N GLN A 17 -14.33 7.97 4.62
CA GLN A 17 -14.13 6.92 3.61
C GLN A 17 -13.38 7.48 2.41
N ALA A 18 -12.42 6.71 1.92
CA ALA A 18 -11.65 7.02 0.73
C ALA A 18 -11.32 5.74 -0.03
N PHE A 19 -11.09 5.87 -1.34
CA PHE A 19 -10.40 4.82 -2.10
C PHE A 19 -8.96 5.23 -2.36
N ASP A 20 -8.07 4.24 -2.44
CA ASP A 20 -6.64 4.42 -2.65
C ASP A 20 -6.17 3.49 -3.78
N ILE A 21 -5.68 4.05 -4.87
CA ILE A 21 -5.08 3.30 -5.98
C ILE A 21 -3.57 3.36 -5.82
N ASN A 22 -2.96 2.25 -5.44
CA ASN A 22 -1.53 2.17 -5.18
C ASN A 22 -0.78 1.45 -6.29
N PHE A 23 0.40 1.98 -6.60
CA PHE A 23 1.39 1.36 -7.47
C PHE A 23 2.72 1.28 -6.72
N ALA A 24 3.12 0.06 -6.40
CA ALA A 24 4.33 -0.23 -5.66
C ALA A 24 5.34 -0.91 -6.59
N PHE A 25 6.55 -0.35 -6.68
CA PHE A 25 7.52 -0.74 -7.71
C PHE A 25 8.95 -0.86 -7.21
N LEU A 26 9.22 -0.61 -5.92
CA LEU A 26 10.58 -0.48 -5.42
C LEU A 26 10.76 -1.21 -4.07
N TYR A 27 11.61 -2.26 -4.06
CA TYR A 27 11.96 -3.11 -2.91
C TYR A 27 10.85 -4.06 -2.38
N GLY A 28 10.08 -4.68 -3.28
CA GLY A 28 9.20 -5.83 -2.98
C GLY A 28 9.28 -6.89 -4.08
N PRO A 29 8.49 -7.97 -4.02
CA PRO A 29 8.41 -8.94 -5.11
C PRO A 29 7.73 -8.31 -6.33
N GLY A 30 8.52 -7.74 -7.24
CA GLY A 30 8.04 -7.21 -8.51
C GLY A 30 7.23 -5.93 -8.43
N LEU A 31 6.50 -5.68 -9.51
CA LEU A 31 5.57 -4.56 -9.63
C LEU A 31 4.21 -4.98 -9.08
N ARG A 32 3.58 -4.11 -8.30
CA ARG A 32 2.26 -4.34 -7.72
C ARG A 32 1.34 -3.16 -7.94
N PHE A 33 0.11 -3.47 -8.32
CA PHE A 33 -0.99 -2.54 -8.41
C PHE A 33 -2.11 -2.97 -7.46
N GLY A 34 -2.61 -2.04 -6.66
CA GLY A 34 -3.63 -2.29 -5.65
C GLY A 34 -4.73 -1.26 -5.66
N PHE A 35 -5.89 -1.69 -5.18
CA PHE A 35 -7.02 -0.83 -4.92
C PHE A 35 -7.50 -1.11 -3.50
N ASP A 36 -7.40 -0.12 -2.61
CA ASP A 36 -7.76 -0.26 -1.21
C ASP A 36 -8.96 0.65 -0.89
N TRP A 37 -9.96 0.12 -0.20
CA TRP A 37 -10.99 0.91 0.44
C TRP A 37 -10.55 1.25 1.86
N LEU A 38 -10.48 2.54 2.17
CA LEU A 38 -9.94 3.06 3.42
C LEU A 38 -11.04 3.66 4.30
N TRP A 39 -10.94 3.38 5.60
CA TRP A 39 -11.76 3.94 6.66
C TRP A 39 -10.88 4.74 7.63
N THR A 40 -11.11 6.05 7.69
CA THR A 40 -10.50 6.95 8.67
C THR A 40 -11.00 6.61 10.08
N GLN A 41 -10.07 6.31 10.99
CA GLN A 41 -10.36 5.97 12.39
C GLN A 41 -10.22 7.18 13.30
N ALA A 42 -9.24 8.03 13.04
CA ALA A 42 -9.00 9.24 13.79
C ALA A 42 -8.40 10.32 12.89
N ARG A 43 -8.75 11.58 13.15
CA ARG A 43 -8.18 12.74 12.45
C ARG A 43 -7.86 13.87 13.43
N GLY A 44 -6.58 14.13 13.61
CA GLY A 44 -6.07 15.30 14.34
C GLY A 44 -5.88 16.47 13.38
N ARG A 45 -6.42 17.65 13.74
CA ARG A 45 -6.34 18.82 12.88
C ARG A 45 -5.26 19.79 13.36
N HIS A 46 -4.38 20.21 12.46
CA HIS A 46 -3.41 21.28 12.72
C HIS A 46 -3.53 22.39 11.66
N ARG A 47 -2.89 23.55 11.87
CA ARG A 47 -3.00 24.70 10.94
C ARG A 47 -2.42 24.40 9.55
N THR A 48 -1.38 23.58 9.49
CA THR A 48 -0.59 23.31 8.28
C THR A 48 -0.78 21.90 7.73
N VAL A 49 -1.07 20.94 8.61
CA VAL A 49 -1.21 19.52 8.28
C VAL A 49 -2.40 18.93 9.04
N ASP A 50 -3.02 17.88 8.52
CA ASP A 50 -3.90 17.02 9.31
C ASP A 50 -3.21 15.66 9.50
N LEU A 51 -3.30 15.11 10.70
CA LEU A 51 -2.84 13.74 10.99
C LEU A 51 -4.04 12.81 10.91
N GLU A 52 -3.94 11.75 10.12
CA GLU A 52 -5.00 10.76 9.96
C GLU A 52 -4.49 9.36 10.27
N VAL A 53 -5.29 8.59 11.00
CA VAL A 53 -5.11 7.14 11.17
C VAL A 53 -6.21 6.44 10.40
N TYR A 54 -5.87 5.43 9.62
CA TYR A 54 -6.80 4.68 8.79
C TYR A 54 -6.53 3.18 8.86
N MET A 55 -7.57 2.43 8.55
CA MET A 55 -7.48 1.02 8.17
C MET A 55 -8.17 0.82 6.83
N GLY A 56 -7.82 -0.24 6.12
CA GLY A 56 -8.43 -0.53 4.84
C GLY A 56 -8.40 -2.00 4.48
N ALA A 57 -8.99 -2.31 3.33
CA ALA A 57 -8.93 -3.61 2.71
C ALA A 57 -9.03 -3.48 1.20
N GLY A 58 -8.33 -4.34 0.47
CA GLY A 58 -8.32 -4.23 -0.97
C GLY A 58 -7.63 -5.39 -1.69
N PRO A 59 -8.03 -5.65 -2.96
CA PRO A 59 -7.28 -6.54 -3.82
C PRO A 59 -6.01 -5.89 -4.34
N PHE A 60 -5.05 -6.72 -4.72
CA PHE A 60 -3.91 -6.32 -5.53
C PHE A 60 -3.60 -7.38 -6.58
N VAL A 61 -2.94 -6.94 -7.63
CA VAL A 61 -2.30 -7.79 -8.63
C VAL A 61 -0.84 -7.38 -8.76
N GLY A 62 0.03 -8.33 -8.99
CA GLY A 62 1.44 -8.10 -9.21
C GLY A 62 1.98 -8.95 -10.34
N ALA A 63 3.07 -8.47 -10.92
CA ALA A 63 3.80 -9.15 -11.98
C ALA A 63 5.29 -9.01 -11.71
N PHE A 64 6.08 -9.87 -12.37
CA PHE A 64 7.52 -9.93 -12.19
C PHE A 64 7.90 -10.30 -10.74
N GLU A 65 7.35 -11.40 -10.21
CA GLU A 65 7.94 -12.01 -9.01
C GLU A 65 9.45 -12.15 -9.22
N SER A 66 10.26 -11.36 -8.49
CA SER A 66 11.73 -11.24 -8.49
C SER A 66 12.27 -9.91 -9.07
N PRO A 67 13.15 -9.22 -8.33
CA PRO A 67 14.54 -9.63 -8.23
C PRO A 67 14.79 -10.37 -6.92
N CYS A 68 15.74 -11.32 -6.94
CA CYS A 68 16.31 -11.96 -5.77
C CYS A 68 16.54 -10.93 -4.66
N SER A 69 15.61 -10.82 -3.72
CA SER A 69 15.85 -10.03 -2.53
C SER A 69 16.76 -10.88 -1.64
N PRO A 70 17.78 -10.29 -0.98
CA PRO A 70 18.73 -11.02 -0.13
C PRO A 70 18.08 -11.77 1.06
N TRP A 71 16.75 -11.71 1.18
CA TRP A 71 15.94 -12.27 2.26
C TRP A 71 14.92 -13.31 1.81
N PHE A 72 14.86 -13.67 0.52
CA PHE A 72 14.05 -14.79 0.04
C PHE A 72 14.95 -15.99 -0.27
N LEU A 73 14.90 -17.00 0.61
CA LEU A 73 15.58 -18.30 0.48
C LEU A 73 14.84 -19.17 -0.55
N THR A 74 14.85 -18.81 -1.83
CA THR A 74 14.26 -19.66 -2.89
C THR A 74 15.02 -19.51 -4.21
N ASP A 75 15.44 -20.66 -4.76
CA ASP A 75 16.32 -20.79 -5.93
C ASP A 75 15.57 -20.73 -7.29
N ARG A 76 14.27 -20.40 -7.31
CA ARG A 76 13.47 -20.43 -8.55
C ARG A 76 12.86 -19.07 -8.87
N CYS A 77 13.54 -18.35 -9.77
CA CYS A 77 13.05 -17.12 -10.39
C CYS A 77 12.06 -17.45 -11.52
N SER A 78 10.78 -17.69 -11.19
CA SER A 78 9.71 -17.71 -12.21
C SER A 78 9.00 -16.36 -12.21
N GLY A 79 9.04 -15.64 -13.34
CA GLY A 79 8.35 -14.35 -13.52
C GLY A 79 6.83 -14.50 -13.60
N GLY A 80 6.20 -14.88 -12.49
CA GLY A 80 4.78 -15.10 -12.37
C GLY A 80 3.97 -13.82 -12.22
N VAL A 81 2.69 -13.91 -12.61
CA VAL A 81 1.64 -12.97 -12.20
C VAL A 81 1.01 -13.54 -10.94
N TYR A 82 0.79 -12.69 -9.95
CA TYR A 82 0.14 -13.07 -8.70
C TYR A 82 -0.98 -12.08 -8.39
N ALA A 83 -1.99 -12.54 -7.67
CA ALA A 83 -3.09 -11.70 -7.20
C ALA A 83 -3.35 -11.98 -5.73
N GLY A 84 -3.97 -11.05 -5.02
CA GLY A 84 -4.15 -11.22 -3.60
C GLY A 84 -5.05 -10.17 -2.99
N ALA A 85 -5.14 -10.23 -1.66
CA ALA A 85 -5.83 -9.24 -0.85
C ALA A 85 -4.94 -8.78 0.28
N ARG A 86 -5.12 -7.53 0.70
CA ARG A 86 -4.37 -6.90 1.78
C ARG A 86 -5.29 -6.13 2.71
N ALA A 87 -4.83 -5.91 3.93
CA ALA A 87 -5.52 -5.12 4.93
C ALA A 87 -4.57 -4.03 5.48
N PRO A 88 -4.45 -2.87 4.82
CA PRO A 88 -3.58 -1.81 5.27
C PRO A 88 -4.04 -1.18 6.58
N PHE A 89 -3.08 -0.88 7.45
CA PHE A 89 -3.23 -0.03 8.61
C PHE A 89 -2.12 1.02 8.59
N GLY A 90 -2.49 2.28 8.71
CA GLY A 90 -1.50 3.34 8.57
C GLY A 90 -1.87 4.65 9.22
N VAL A 91 -0.87 5.52 9.22
CA VAL A 91 -0.94 6.90 9.67
C VAL A 91 -0.39 7.80 8.58
N GLU A 92 -1.04 8.93 8.32
CA GLU A 92 -0.61 9.88 7.30
C GLU A 92 -0.75 11.34 7.74
N LEU A 93 0.14 12.17 7.19
CA LEU A 93 0.12 13.62 7.29
C LEU A 93 -0.41 14.17 5.97
N LEU A 94 -1.61 14.75 6.00
CA LEU A 94 -2.19 15.46 4.88
C LEU A 94 -1.70 16.90 4.88
N LEU A 95 -1.07 17.33 3.80
CA LEU A 95 -0.65 18.71 3.63
C LEU A 95 -1.88 19.55 3.24
N LYS A 96 -2.12 20.68 3.92
CA LYS A 96 -3.24 21.59 3.56
C LYS A 96 -2.92 22.51 2.40
N GLN A 97 -1.63 22.71 2.14
CA GLN A 97 -1.12 23.64 1.13
C GLN A 97 -0.83 22.95 -0.21
N ALA A 98 -0.82 21.62 -0.24
CA ALA A 98 -0.55 20.82 -1.43
C ALA A 98 -1.49 19.59 -1.43
N PRO A 99 -1.91 19.09 -2.60
CA PRO A 99 -2.72 17.88 -2.72
C PRO A 99 -1.87 16.62 -2.48
N LEU A 100 -1.21 16.55 -1.33
CA LEU A 100 -0.23 15.52 -1.00
C LEU A 100 -0.43 15.03 0.44
N ALA A 101 -0.32 13.72 0.63
CA ALA A 101 -0.19 13.10 1.93
C ALA A 101 1.08 12.25 2.01
N LEU A 102 1.71 12.24 3.19
CA LEU A 102 2.89 11.43 3.49
C LEU A 102 2.51 10.45 4.60
N GLY A 103 2.69 9.16 4.38
CA GLY A 103 2.19 8.14 5.29
C GLY A 103 3.16 7.01 5.56
N LEU A 104 2.95 6.37 6.71
CA LEU A 104 3.51 5.08 7.05
C LEU A 104 2.38 4.07 7.13
N GLU A 105 2.58 2.92 6.53
CA GLU A 105 1.58 1.86 6.47
C GLU A 105 2.23 0.50 6.70
N VAL A 106 1.53 -0.35 7.43
CA VAL A 106 1.77 -1.79 7.49
C VAL A 106 0.55 -2.51 6.95
N ALA A 107 0.73 -3.52 6.09
CA ALA A 107 -0.39 -4.29 5.59
C ALA A 107 -0.07 -5.78 5.55
N PRO A 108 -0.69 -6.60 6.42
CA PRO A 108 -0.78 -8.02 6.13
C PRO A 108 -1.50 -8.25 4.80
N ALA A 109 -0.99 -9.20 4.04
CA ALA A 109 -1.46 -9.53 2.72
C ALA A 109 -1.37 -11.04 2.47
N LEU A 110 -2.23 -11.53 1.60
CA LEU A 110 -2.23 -12.91 1.10
C LEU A 110 -2.14 -12.85 -0.41
N ALA A 111 -1.04 -13.37 -0.97
CA ALA A 111 -0.87 -13.56 -2.40
C ALA A 111 -1.22 -14.99 -2.79
N LEU A 112 -1.79 -15.14 -3.97
CA LEU A 112 -2.23 -16.38 -4.59
C LEU A 112 -1.51 -16.52 -5.93
N ALA A 113 -0.44 -17.33 -5.97
CA ALA A 113 0.19 -17.85 -7.19
C ALA A 113 1.35 -18.80 -6.85
N PRO A 114 1.44 -19.98 -7.48
CA PRO A 114 0.41 -21.04 -7.50
C PRO A 114 -0.02 -21.50 -6.10
N GLU A 115 0.73 -21.14 -5.06
CA GLU A 115 0.47 -21.45 -3.66
C GLU A 115 0.14 -20.16 -2.87
N PRO A 116 -0.59 -20.26 -1.75
CA PRO A 116 -0.88 -19.11 -0.91
C PRO A 116 0.38 -18.68 -0.14
N HIS A 117 0.77 -17.42 -0.30
CA HIS A 117 1.90 -16.83 0.40
C HIS A 117 1.44 -15.66 1.26
N PHE A 118 1.77 -15.70 2.55
CA PHE A 118 1.60 -14.56 3.44
C PHE A 118 2.67 -13.51 3.17
N LEU A 119 2.22 -12.27 3.03
CA LEU A 119 3.05 -11.09 2.83
C LEU A 119 2.78 -10.12 3.98
N LEU A 120 3.83 -9.40 4.38
CA LEU A 120 3.71 -8.27 5.29
C LEU A 120 4.35 -7.08 4.61
N ASP A 121 3.52 -6.12 4.23
CA ASP A 121 3.94 -4.87 3.63
C ASP A 121 4.32 -3.87 4.70
N PHE A 122 5.42 -3.17 4.47
CA PHE A 122 5.73 -1.90 5.12
C PHE A 122 5.88 -0.90 3.99
N LEU A 123 5.18 0.23 4.05
CA LEU A 123 5.15 1.21 2.98
C LEU A 123 5.37 2.60 3.57
N PHE A 124 6.32 3.33 2.98
CA PHE A 124 6.35 4.78 3.04
C PHE A 124 5.55 5.30 1.83
N ALA A 125 4.37 5.84 2.11
CA ALA A 125 3.42 6.24 1.08
C ALA A 125 3.56 7.73 0.76
N ILE A 126 3.74 8.03 -0.52
CA ILE A 126 3.53 9.38 -1.07
C ILE A 126 2.22 9.32 -1.85
N ARG A 127 1.21 10.03 -1.35
CA ARG A 127 -0.17 10.00 -1.87
C ARG A 127 -0.55 11.33 -2.48
N PHE A 128 -1.02 11.30 -3.72
CA PHE A 128 -1.69 12.45 -4.32
C PHE A 128 -3.17 12.43 -3.95
N LEU A 129 -3.66 13.56 -3.45
CA LEU A 129 -5.05 13.75 -3.07
C LEU A 129 -5.83 14.29 -4.28
N LEU A 130 -6.92 13.62 -4.63
CA LEU A 130 -7.85 14.02 -5.70
C LEU A 130 -9.13 14.64 -5.13
#